data_AF-A0A2V7KPI8-F1
#
_entry.id   AF-A0A2V7KPI8-F1
#
_cell.length_a   1.000
_cell.length_b   1.000
_cell.length_c   1.000
_cell.angle_alpha   90.00
_cell.angle_beta   90.00
_cell.angle_gamma   90.00
#
_symmetry.space_group_name_H-M   'P 1'
#
loop_
_entity.id
_entity.type
_entity.pdbx_description
1 polymer ?
#
loop_
_entity_poly.entity_id
_entity_poly.type
_entity_poly.pdbx_seq_one_letter_code
_entity_poly.pdbx_strand_id
1 'polypeptide(L)'
;ATRIDPATNALNDVTIYDLQDPDRRRIIMADSGRMAYASGGTDLYLTLRDGEVHEIKRTEPEHFNRTFYSTNRIKVAGVGNTFEQTQHDEYRGDREMTICAMQEVVARARQDLERVRTEALTSTSAELRRIAKLAQLPSPV
;
A
#
# COMPACT_ATOMS: atom_id res chain seq x y z
N ALA A 1 21.83 2.83 9.57
CA ALA A 1 22.99 2.37 10.36
C ALA A 1 24.24 2.62 9.54
N THR A 2 25.27 3.17 10.16
CA THR A 2 26.51 3.54 9.45
C THR A 2 27.38 2.32 9.15
N ARG A 3 27.32 1.28 9.99
CA ARG A 3 28.03 0.00 9.75
C ARG A 3 27.20 -1.20 10.20
N ILE A 4 27.16 -2.23 9.36
CA ILE A 4 26.49 -3.52 9.64
C ILE A 4 27.54 -4.63 9.50
N ASP A 5 27.68 -5.47 10.53
CA ASP A 5 28.47 -6.70 10.46
C ASP A 5 27.52 -7.88 10.16
N PRO A 6 27.59 -8.46 8.94
CA PRO A 6 26.69 -9.53 8.52
C PRO A 6 26.98 -10.88 9.19
N ALA A 7 28.19 -11.11 9.73
CA ALA A 7 28.51 -12.37 10.39
C ALA A 7 27.91 -12.43 11.81
N THR A 8 27.85 -11.30 12.49
CA THR A 8 27.39 -11.21 13.89
C THR A 8 26.00 -10.59 14.04
N ASN A 9 25.45 -10.03 12.95
CA ASN A 9 24.23 -9.23 12.91
C ASN A 9 24.31 -7.97 13.82
N ALA A 10 25.53 -7.46 14.01
CA ALA A 10 25.78 -6.27 14.81
C ALA A 10 25.60 -4.99 13.98
N LEU A 11 25.01 -3.99 14.61
CA LEU A 11 24.79 -2.65 14.08
C LEU A 11 25.59 -1.66 14.91
N ASN A 12 26.21 -0.68 14.26
CA ASN A 12 26.86 0.45 14.92
C ASN A 12 26.32 1.75 14.35
N ASP A 13 26.17 2.76 15.20
CA ASP A 13 25.66 4.08 14.88
C ASP A 13 24.33 3.99 14.11
N VAL A 14 23.30 3.68 14.87
CA VAL A 14 21.97 3.34 14.38
C VAL A 14 21.06 4.56 14.48
N THR A 15 20.52 4.98 13.34
CA THR A 15 19.44 5.96 13.26
C THR A 15 18.27 5.31 12.52
N ILE A 16 17.10 5.31 13.15
CA ILE A 16 15.85 4.74 12.63
C ILE A 16 14.81 5.86 12.58
N TYR A 17 14.20 6.04 11.42
CA TYR A 17 13.04 6.89 11.24
C TYR A 17 11.79 6.03 11.33
N ASP A 18 10.98 6.28 12.36
CA ASP A 18 9.71 5.62 12.52
C ASP A 18 8.60 6.46 11.88
N LEU A 19 8.00 5.88 10.85
CA LEU A 19 6.98 6.49 10.01
C LEU A 19 5.63 5.75 10.11
N GLN A 20 5.47 4.85 11.10
CA GLN A 20 4.24 4.06 11.24
C GLN A 20 3.02 4.92 11.59
N ASP A 21 3.21 5.94 12.42
CA ASP A 21 2.16 6.89 12.81
C ASP A 21 2.32 8.20 12.01
N PRO A 22 1.37 8.57 11.14
CA PRO A 22 1.47 9.81 10.39
C PRO A 22 1.42 11.06 11.29
N ASP A 23 0.79 11.00 12.46
CA ASP A 23 0.63 12.12 13.40
C ASP A 23 1.80 12.26 14.38
N ARG A 24 2.69 11.26 14.45
CA ARG A 24 3.89 11.27 15.30
C ARG A 24 5.14 10.96 14.51
N ARG A 25 6.07 11.90 14.51
CA ARG A 25 7.39 11.69 13.92
C ARG A 25 8.37 11.28 15.01
N ARG A 26 8.95 10.09 14.87
CA ARG A 26 9.91 9.57 15.84
C ARG A 26 11.23 9.20 15.15
N ILE A 27 12.33 9.67 15.74
CA ILE A 27 13.70 9.32 15.34
C ILE A 27 14.33 8.58 16.51
N ILE A 28 14.78 7.35 16.27
CA ILE A 28 15.42 6.51 17.28
C ILE A 28 16.89 6.39 16.94
N MET A 29 17.76 6.83 17.83
CA MET A 29 19.21 6.80 17.71
C MET A 29 19.80 5.85 18.73
N ALA A 30 20.88 5.14 18.39
CA ALA A 30 21.61 4.27 19.31
C ALA A 30 23.08 4.13 18.90
N ASP A 31 23.97 3.99 19.89
CA ASP A 31 25.39 3.73 19.64
C ASP A 31 25.59 2.34 18.98
N SER A 32 24.90 1.33 19.48
CA SER A 32 24.98 -0.03 18.94
C SER A 32 23.65 -0.77 18.96
N GLY A 33 23.57 -1.84 18.18
CA GLY A 33 22.41 -2.71 18.18
C GLY A 33 22.70 -4.10 17.63
N ARG A 34 21.74 -5.01 17.80
CA ARG A 34 21.79 -6.35 17.22
C ARG A 34 20.46 -6.72 16.59
N MET A 35 20.55 -7.36 15.43
CA MET A 35 19.44 -7.91 14.69
C MET A 35 19.27 -9.41 14.99
N ALA A 36 18.03 -9.84 15.18
CA ALA A 36 17.67 -11.25 15.26
C ALA A 36 16.29 -11.48 14.65
N TYR A 37 16.15 -12.50 13.80
CA TYR A 37 14.85 -12.92 13.31
C TYR A 37 14.04 -13.58 14.44
N ALA A 38 12.73 -13.34 14.43
CA ALA A 38 11.78 -14.10 15.23
C ALA A 38 11.77 -15.57 14.80
N SER A 39 11.31 -16.45 15.69
CA SER A 39 11.05 -17.85 15.35
C SER A 39 10.09 -17.92 14.14
N GLY A 40 10.55 -18.49 13.03
CA GLY A 40 9.78 -18.53 11.78
C GLY A 40 10.22 -17.51 10.71
N GLY A 41 11.14 -16.59 11.03
CA GLY A 41 11.77 -15.71 10.04
C GLY A 41 10.90 -14.58 9.49
N THR A 42 9.68 -14.42 10.01
CA THR A 42 8.69 -13.42 9.53
C THR A 42 8.95 -12.02 10.06
N ASP A 43 9.42 -11.91 11.30
CA ASP A 43 9.67 -10.64 11.99
C ASP A 43 11.15 -10.47 12.34
N LEU A 44 11.61 -9.23 12.43
CA LEU A 44 12.97 -8.86 12.83
C LEU A 44 12.92 -8.08 14.13
N TYR A 45 13.68 -8.53 15.11
CA TYR A 45 13.90 -7.83 16.36
C TYR A 45 15.22 -7.07 16.31
N LEU A 46 15.14 -5.76 16.61
CA LEU A 46 16.28 -4.89 16.84
C LEU A 46 16.41 -4.66 18.33
N THR A 47 17.53 -5.09 18.92
CA THR A 47 17.89 -4.72 20.29
C THR A 47 18.95 -3.64 20.22
N LEU A 48 18.56 -2.40 20.49
CA LEU A 48 19.42 -1.22 20.49
C LEU A 48 19.93 -0.93 21.90
N ARG A 49 21.15 -0.40 22.01
CA ARG A 49 21.82 -0.07 23.27
C ARG A 49 22.28 1.37 23.27
N ASP A 50 22.16 1.99 24.44
CA ASP A 50 22.67 3.33 24.76
C ASP A 50 22.31 4.36 23.68
N GLY A 51 21.06 4.79 23.73
CA GLY A 51 20.47 5.61 22.69
C GLY A 51 19.44 6.58 23.19
N GLU A 52 18.83 7.28 22.24
CA GLU A 52 17.79 8.26 22.50
C GLU A 52 16.69 8.22 21.46
N VAL A 53 15.52 8.68 21.87
CA VAL A 53 14.35 8.81 21.03
C VAL A 53 13.96 10.27 21.00
N HIS A 54 13.83 10.82 19.80
CA HIS A 54 13.27 12.13 19.53
C HIS A 54 11.86 11.96 18.99
N GLU A 55 10.87 12.56 19.64
CA GLU A 55 9.46 12.49 19.25
C GLU A 55 8.86 13.88 19.14
N ILE A 56 8.14 14.13 18.04
CA ILE A 56 7.34 15.33 17.80
C ILE A 56 5.95 14.91 17.33
N LYS A 57 4.91 15.48 17.95
CA LYS A 57 3.52 15.33 17.48
C LYS A 57 3.20 16.42 16.46
N ARG A 58 2.51 16.07 15.38
CA ARG A 58 2.12 17.06 14.35
C ARG A 58 1.16 18.13 14.85
N THR A 59 0.28 17.78 15.78
CA THR A 59 -0.69 18.71 16.38
C THR A 59 -0.04 19.71 17.33
N GLU A 60 1.14 19.39 17.87
CA GLU A 60 1.86 20.16 18.88
C GLU A 60 3.35 20.25 18.50
N PRO A 61 3.71 20.92 17.39
CA PRO A 61 5.07 20.89 16.86
C PRO A 61 6.09 21.57 17.78
N GLU A 62 5.65 22.44 18.69
CA GLU A 62 6.52 23.05 19.71
C GLU A 62 6.85 22.10 20.88
N HIS A 63 6.16 20.97 20.99
CA HIS A 63 6.41 19.97 22.02
C HIS A 63 7.35 18.88 21.50
N PHE A 64 8.62 19.04 21.85
CA PHE A 64 9.68 18.07 21.56
C PHE A 64 9.96 17.20 22.78
N ASN A 65 9.85 15.88 22.62
CA ASN A 65 10.20 14.91 23.65
C ASN A 65 11.50 14.20 23.29
N ARG A 66 12.44 14.17 24.25
CA ARG A 66 13.69 13.41 24.17
C ARG A 66 13.78 12.40 25.29
N THR A 67 13.88 11.13 24.94
CA THR A 67 13.92 10.01 25.89
C THR A 67 15.20 9.22 25.71
N PHE A 68 16.03 9.16 26.75
CA PHE A 68 17.23 8.33 26.79
C PHE A 68 16.89 6.90 27.22
N TYR A 69 17.61 5.92 26.69
CA TYR A 69 17.45 4.52 27.07
C TYR A 69 18.79 3.78 27.05
N SER A 70 18.95 2.85 27.98
CA SER A 70 20.07 1.89 27.94
C SER A 70 19.77 0.72 27.01
N THR A 71 18.50 0.34 26.85
CA THR A 71 18.08 -0.74 25.95
C THR A 71 16.70 -0.49 25.38
N ASN A 72 16.58 -0.54 24.05
CA ASN A 72 15.31 -0.43 23.34
C ASN A 72 15.14 -1.63 22.42
N ARG A 73 13.98 -2.28 22.47
CA ARG A 73 13.65 -3.45 21.65
C ARG A 73 12.54 -3.08 20.67
N ILE A 74 12.87 -3.11 19.39
CA ILE A 74 11.95 -2.75 18.31
C ILE A 74 11.62 -4.01 17.52
N LYS A 75 10.35 -4.23 17.25
CA LYS A 75 9.86 -5.28 16.34
C LYS A 75 9.58 -4.65 14.99
N VAL A 76 10.25 -5.12 13.95
CA VAL A 76 9.92 -4.82 12.56
C VAL A 76 9.18 -6.03 12.01
N ALA A 77 7.87 -5.86 11.81
CA ALA A 77 7.01 -6.94 11.32
C ALA A 77 7.15 -7.14 9.80
N GLY A 78 6.96 -8.37 9.32
CA GLY A 78 6.83 -8.65 7.88
C GLY A 78 8.11 -8.44 7.07
N VAL A 79 9.27 -8.63 7.68
CA VAL A 79 10.57 -8.63 6.97
C VAL A 79 10.91 -9.99 6.35
N GLY A 80 10.14 -11.02 6.69
CA GLY A 80 10.33 -12.35 6.15
C GLY A 80 10.07 -12.38 4.66
N ASN A 81 10.98 -13.00 3.92
CA ASN A 81 10.80 -13.26 2.49
C ASN A 81 9.89 -14.48 2.25
N THR A 82 8.83 -14.62 3.04
CA THR A 82 7.86 -15.69 2.90
C THR A 82 6.93 -15.36 1.75
N PHE A 83 6.80 -16.30 0.82
CA PHE A 83 5.81 -16.20 -0.26
C PHE A 83 4.41 -16.14 0.35
N GLU A 84 3.79 -14.96 0.34
CA GLU A 84 2.39 -14.78 0.70
C GLU A 84 1.56 -14.89 -0.57
N GLN A 85 0.85 -16.01 -0.72
CA GLN A 85 -0.10 -16.16 -1.81
C GLN A 85 -1.34 -15.34 -1.50
N THR A 86 -1.60 -14.31 -2.30
CA THR A 86 -2.90 -13.61 -2.34
C THR A 86 -3.96 -14.62 -2.75
N GLN A 87 -4.87 -14.97 -1.82
CA GLN A 87 -5.87 -16.01 -2.03
C GLN A 87 -6.96 -15.62 -3.04
N HIS A 88 -6.97 -14.36 -3.52
CA HIS A 88 -8.05 -13.85 -4.35
C HIS A 88 -7.64 -12.67 -5.24
N ASP A 89 -6.59 -12.84 -6.05
CA ASP A 89 -6.36 -11.92 -7.18
C ASP A 89 -7.40 -12.22 -8.29
N GLU A 90 -8.60 -11.65 -8.18
CA GLU A 90 -9.61 -11.69 -9.26
C GLU A 90 -9.11 -10.99 -10.53
N TYR A 91 -8.12 -10.12 -10.38
CA TYR A 91 -7.54 -9.33 -11.44
C TYR A 91 -6.21 -9.93 -11.89
N ARG A 92 -6.19 -10.49 -13.10
CA ARG A 92 -4.97 -10.92 -13.78
C ARG A 92 -4.51 -9.82 -14.74
N GLY A 93 -3.24 -9.43 -14.67
CA GLY A 93 -2.65 -8.50 -15.63
C GLY A 93 -2.50 -9.12 -17.03
N ASP A 94 -2.19 -8.29 -18.03
CA ASP A 94 -2.06 -8.72 -19.44
C ASP A 94 -1.04 -9.85 -19.65
N ARG A 95 0.01 -9.92 -18.81
CA ARG A 95 1.03 -10.97 -18.85
C ARG A 95 0.64 -12.25 -18.09
N GLU A 96 -0.50 -12.24 -17.41
CA GLU A 96 -1.02 -13.32 -16.57
C GLU A 96 -2.30 -13.93 -17.16
N MET A 97 -2.85 -13.30 -18.20
CA MET A 97 -3.99 -13.79 -18.94
C MET A 97 -3.56 -14.73 -20.07
N THR A 98 -4.29 -15.83 -20.22
CA THR A 98 -4.18 -16.68 -21.41
C THR A 98 -4.79 -15.97 -22.61
N ILE A 99 -4.44 -16.41 -23.83
CA ILE A 99 -5.01 -15.85 -25.06
C ILE A 99 -6.55 -15.91 -25.05
N CYS A 100 -7.14 -17.02 -24.61
CA CYS A 100 -8.60 -17.16 -24.51
C CYS A 100 -9.22 -16.16 -23.52
N ALA A 101 -8.59 -15.95 -22.35
CA ALA A 101 -9.07 -14.97 -21.36
C ALA A 101 -9.00 -13.54 -21.91
N MET A 102 -7.93 -13.17 -22.63
CA MET A 102 -7.84 -11.86 -23.29
C MET A 102 -8.92 -11.68 -24.37
N GLN A 103 -9.25 -12.74 -25.11
CA GLN A 103 -10.33 -12.70 -26.11
C GLN A 103 -11.70 -12.43 -25.46
N GLU A 104 -11.98 -12.99 -24.29
CA GLU A 104 -13.21 -12.72 -23.53
C GLU A 104 -13.28 -11.28 -23.03
N VAL A 105 -12.16 -10.69 -22.61
CA VAL A 105 -12.08 -9.27 -22.25
C VAL A 105 -12.41 -8.40 -23.46
N VAL A 106 -11.82 -8.69 -24.62
CA VAL A 106 -12.11 -7.97 -25.87
C VAL A 106 -13.57 -8.12 -26.28
N ALA A 107 -14.15 -9.32 -26.16
CA ALA A 107 -15.55 -9.57 -26.48
C ALA A 107 -16.49 -8.74 -25.59
N ARG A 108 -16.25 -8.73 -24.26
CA ARG A 108 -17.01 -7.90 -23.31
C ARG A 108 -16.89 -6.41 -23.62
N ALA A 109 -15.67 -5.92 -23.87
CA ALA A 109 -15.44 -4.52 -24.22
C ALA A 109 -16.17 -4.10 -25.51
N ARG A 110 -16.29 -5.01 -26.50
CA ARG A 110 -17.07 -4.76 -27.73
C ARG A 110 -18.57 -4.68 -27.44
N GLN A 111 -19.10 -5.60 -26.62
CA GLN A 111 -20.50 -5.57 -26.21
C GLN A 111 -20.84 -4.29 -25.44
N ASP A 112 -19.96 -3.88 -24.52
CA ASP A 112 -20.14 -2.63 -23.78
C ASP A 112 -20.11 -1.41 -24.70
N LEU A 113 -19.22 -1.38 -25.69
CA LEU A 113 -19.18 -0.31 -26.68
C LEU A 113 -20.48 -0.21 -27.48
N GLU A 114 -21.02 -1.35 -27.92
CA GLU A 114 -22.30 -1.39 -28.66
C GLU A 114 -23.48 -0.95 -27.78
N ARG A 115 -23.51 -1.41 -26.54
CA ARG A 115 -24.52 -1.02 -25.55
C ARG A 115 -24.49 0.49 -25.29
N VAL A 116 -23.33 1.05 -24.98
CA VAL A 116 -23.15 2.49 -24.72
C VAL A 116 -23.50 3.34 -25.95
N ARG A 117 -23.15 2.88 -27.16
CA ARG A 117 -23.55 3.58 -28.41
C ARG A 117 -25.06 3.62 -28.58
N THR A 118 -25.74 2.51 -28.32
CA THR A 118 -27.19 2.42 -28.44
C THR A 118 -27.88 3.30 -27.39
N GLU A 119 -27.42 3.24 -26.15
CA GLU A 119 -27.87 4.10 -25.04
C GLU A 119 -27.65 5.60 -25.34
N ALA A 120 -26.52 5.98 -25.94
CA ALA A 120 -26.24 7.36 -26.32
C ALA A 120 -27.20 7.88 -27.41
N LEU A 121 -27.51 7.05 -28.42
CA LEU A 121 -28.46 7.42 -29.47
C LEU A 121 -29.90 7.51 -28.96
N THR A 122 -30.32 6.56 -28.13
CA THR A 122 -31.67 6.57 -27.55
C THR A 122 -31.85 7.76 -26.60
N SER A 123 -30.88 8.04 -25.73
CA SER A 123 -30.93 9.20 -24.82
C SER A 123 -30.93 10.53 -25.57
N THR A 124 -30.06 10.69 -26.59
CA THR A 124 -30.03 11.91 -27.41
C THR A 124 -31.35 12.13 -28.15
N SER A 125 -31.90 11.08 -28.77
CA SER A 125 -33.16 11.19 -29.49
C SER A 125 -34.36 11.46 -28.56
N ALA A 126 -34.38 10.87 -27.37
CA ALA A 126 -35.40 11.11 -26.35
C ALA A 126 -35.36 12.57 -25.88
N GLU A 127 -34.17 13.13 -25.64
CA GLU A 127 -34.03 14.53 -25.21
C GLU A 127 -34.43 15.51 -26.31
N LEU A 128 -34.03 15.27 -27.57
CA LEU A 128 -34.45 16.10 -28.71
C LEU A 128 -35.98 16.13 -28.86
N ARG A 129 -36.65 14.98 -28.73
CA ARG A 129 -38.12 14.90 -28.78
C ARG A 129 -38.79 15.63 -27.63
N ARG A 130 -38.21 15.55 -26.43
CA ARG A 130 -38.70 16.26 -25.24
C ARG A 130 -38.66 17.77 -25.45
N ILE A 131 -37.54 18.30 -25.97
CA ILE A 131 -37.39 19.73 -26.30
C ILE A 131 -38.40 20.15 -27.39
N ALA A 132 -38.61 19.30 -28.40
CA ALA A 132 -39.56 19.53 -29.48
C ALA A 132 -41.04 19.31 -29.11
N LYS A 133 -41.35 18.91 -27.86
CA LYS A 133 -42.70 18.53 -27.39
C LYS A 133 -43.37 17.43 -28.23
N LEU A 134 -42.56 16.48 -28.73
CA LEU A 134 -43.03 15.31 -29.48
C LEU A 134 -43.24 14.11 -28.55
N ALA A 135 -44.14 13.21 -28.93
CA ALA A 135 -44.35 11.95 -28.21
C ALA A 135 -43.08 11.08 -28.22
N GLN A 136 -42.83 10.38 -27.10
CA GLN A 136 -41.70 9.48 -26.92
C GLN A 136 -41.89 8.19 -27.74
N LEU A 137 -40.77 7.61 -28.19
CA LEU A 137 -40.78 6.30 -28.83
C LEU A 137 -40.85 5.19 -27.78
N PRO A 138 -41.46 4.04 -28.10
CA PRO A 138 -41.34 2.85 -27.27
C PRO A 138 -39.88 2.42 -27.17
N SER A 139 -39.48 1.89 -26.01
CA SER A 139 -38.14 1.33 -25.82
C SER A 139 -37.91 0.18 -26.79
N PRO A 140 -36.75 0.09 -27.47
CA PRO A 140 -36.39 -1.12 -28.19
C PRO A 140 -36.33 -2.30 -27.20
N VAL A 141 -36.81 -3.46 -27.64
CA VAL A 141 -36.77 -4.75 -26.92
C VAL A 141 -35.39 -5.36 -27.05
#